data_AF-A0A066Z1F4-F1
#
_entry.id   AF-A0A066Z1F4-F1
#
_cell.length_a   1.000
_cell.length_b   1.000
_cell.length_c   1.000
_cell.angle_alpha   90.00
_cell.angle_beta   90.00
_cell.angle_gamma   90.00
#
_symmetry.space_group_name_H-M   'P 1'
#
loop_
_entity.id
_entity.type
_entity.pdbx_description
1 polymer ?
#
loop_
_entity_poly.entity_id
_entity_poly.type
_entity_poly.pdbx_seq_one_letter_code
_entity_poly.pdbx_strand_id
1 'polypeptide(L)'
;MDVTRDSSPRPNSWPSATEPPADPVGATQLTKAVARAAGNPLIRTAAPDGEHPDRGEPTAQLPAVEPALVPVGADEPAAIPPGPRATPEPFAGGGLRPLGKGPDRSETGAHPTVADGSAHRRPPRADQSLRERRAFALPGWVPLLVLLLGAAGVVLVLARVGVIPHLSGLPDLRDAAAKADGAQVGDRTVVSVSAIGLAMLVALAGLLSNPGGETRVLTRWGRYRGTVRRTGLLWVNPLVRRRRVDVRLRHWRSEPVQVTDRTGTPLLVRVLIVWRVKDTARVTLGIAEHETYLREQVQAVLTRIASTLPCDSNSAPGPALRDGHWFADELTRSLAAETAPAGIEVYSVQPLALEYAPEVAESMRRRRLADLDAGLRTVLVDDAVEAAALAVRRLERATAHELDDAARSALMEQLLVAFVAPAGVTASVPAPAARPNRKEGKPA
;
A
#
# COMPACT_ATOMS: atom_id res chain seq x y z
N MET A 1 28.48 -60.42 35.14
CA MET A 1 29.19 -59.56 34.17
C MET A 1 28.58 -58.19 34.27
N ASP A 2 29.31 -57.30 34.93
CA ASP A 2 29.09 -55.86 34.97
C ASP A 2 29.00 -55.25 33.57
N VAL A 3 28.11 -54.27 33.38
CA VAL A 3 28.46 -52.88 33.03
C VAL A 3 27.26 -52.00 33.43
N THR A 4 27.49 -51.14 34.42
CA THR A 4 26.56 -50.13 34.93
C THR A 4 26.70 -48.80 34.20
N ARG A 5 25.56 -48.11 34.09
CA ARG A 5 25.37 -46.64 34.11
C ARG A 5 26.17 -45.81 33.11
N ASP A 6 25.47 -45.35 32.07
CA ASP A 6 25.66 -44.00 31.57
C ASP A 6 24.50 -43.12 32.05
N SER A 7 24.83 -42.06 32.76
CA SER A 7 23.93 -41.10 33.40
C SER A 7 24.43 -39.71 33.01
N SER A 8 24.19 -39.29 31.77
CA SER A 8 24.46 -37.91 31.34
C SER A 8 23.18 -37.07 31.46
N PRO A 9 23.18 -35.98 32.26
CA PRO A 9 22.03 -35.10 32.41
C PRO A 9 21.86 -34.21 31.17
N ARG A 10 20.60 -34.05 30.73
CA ARG A 10 20.22 -33.02 29.75
C ARG A 10 20.56 -31.64 30.35
N PRO A 11 21.26 -30.74 29.63
CA PRO A 11 21.47 -29.39 30.13
C PRO A 11 20.17 -28.58 30.05
N ASN A 12 19.51 -28.45 31.20
CA ASN A 12 18.57 -27.37 31.47
C ASN A 12 19.38 -26.11 31.79
N SER A 13 19.40 -25.15 30.85
CA SER A 13 19.35 -23.71 31.17
C SER A 13 19.42 -22.89 29.88
N TRP A 14 18.26 -22.43 29.42
CA TRP A 14 18.23 -21.17 28.69
C TRP A 14 18.58 -20.05 29.69
N PRO A 15 19.42 -19.07 29.33
CA PRO A 15 19.76 -18.00 30.26
C PRO A 15 18.53 -17.14 30.53
N SER A 16 18.15 -17.03 31.81
CA SER A 16 17.17 -16.05 32.29
C SER A 16 17.69 -14.63 32.05
N ALA A 17 16.87 -13.79 31.43
CA ALA A 17 17.17 -12.40 31.14
C ALA A 17 17.15 -11.54 32.42
N THR A 18 18.18 -11.64 33.28
CA THR A 18 18.34 -10.72 34.43
C THR A 18 19.76 -10.54 34.99
N GLU A 19 20.83 -11.05 34.36
CA GLU A 19 22.21 -10.74 34.79
C GLU A 19 22.99 -9.95 33.72
N PRO A 20 23.68 -8.86 34.09
CA PRO A 20 24.56 -8.16 33.17
C PRO A 20 25.86 -8.97 32.94
N PRO A 21 26.40 -9.02 31.72
CA PRO A 21 27.59 -9.81 31.44
C PRO A 21 28.84 -9.20 32.09
N ALA A 22 29.69 -10.06 32.66
CA ALA A 22 31.01 -9.68 33.16
C ALA A 22 31.91 -9.14 32.02
N ASP A 23 32.60 -8.04 32.28
CA ASP A 23 33.43 -7.33 31.30
C ASP A 23 34.62 -8.20 30.81
N PRO A 24 34.85 -8.32 29.49
CA PRO A 24 36.09 -8.87 28.98
C PRO A 24 37.24 -7.88 29.19
N VAL A 25 38.32 -8.36 29.79
CA VAL A 25 39.58 -7.63 29.96
C VAL A 25 40.10 -7.19 28.58
N GLY A 26 40.12 -5.88 28.33
CA GLY A 26 40.84 -5.29 27.18
C GLY A 26 40.02 -4.67 26.04
N ALA A 27 38.79 -4.19 26.25
CA ALA A 27 38.01 -3.52 25.19
C ALA A 27 38.26 -1.99 25.11
N THR A 28 38.59 -1.51 23.91
CA THR A 28 38.76 -0.07 23.56
C THR A 28 37.46 0.74 23.67
N GLN A 29 37.60 2.06 23.93
CA GLN A 29 36.51 3.05 24.14
C GLN A 29 35.32 2.96 23.16
N LEU A 30 35.58 2.54 21.91
CA LEU A 30 34.55 2.41 20.87
C LEU A 30 33.55 1.28 21.16
N THR A 31 34.01 0.17 21.76
CA THR A 31 33.17 -0.99 22.08
C THR A 31 32.23 -0.70 23.26
N LYS A 32 32.69 0.13 24.22
CA LYS A 32 31.85 0.64 25.33
C LYS A 32 30.73 1.58 24.83
N ALA A 33 31.00 2.39 23.81
CA ALA A 33 30.00 3.30 23.25
C ALA A 33 28.87 2.56 22.52
N VAL A 34 29.20 1.50 21.77
CA VAL A 34 28.21 0.68 21.04
C VAL A 34 27.33 -0.13 21.99
N ALA A 35 27.91 -0.71 23.05
CA ALA A 35 27.15 -1.44 24.07
C ALA A 35 26.18 -0.52 24.84
N ARG A 36 26.59 0.73 25.12
CA ARG A 36 25.74 1.73 25.80
C ARG A 36 24.57 2.21 24.93
N ALA A 37 24.72 2.19 23.60
CA ALA A 37 23.66 2.55 22.66
C ALA A 37 22.60 1.44 22.49
N ALA A 38 22.98 0.16 22.68
CA ALA A 38 22.08 -0.98 22.55
C ALA A 38 21.14 -1.19 23.76
N GLY A 39 21.49 -0.63 24.93
CA GLY A 39 20.74 -0.84 26.18
C GLY A 39 19.58 0.14 26.45
N ASN A 40 19.34 1.13 25.57
CA ASN A 40 18.36 2.18 25.84
C ASN A 40 17.22 2.14 24.79
N PRO A 41 16.01 1.65 25.14
CA PRO A 41 14.90 1.64 24.19
C PRO A 41 14.45 3.08 23.88
N LEU A 42 14.48 3.45 22.60
CA LEU A 42 14.06 4.78 22.08
C LEU A 42 12.54 5.01 22.08
N ILE A 43 11.75 4.15 22.74
CA ILE A 43 10.30 4.30 22.86
C ILE A 43 9.93 4.04 24.33
N ARG A 44 9.56 5.11 25.05
CA ARG A 44 8.89 4.99 26.34
C ARG A 44 7.45 4.56 26.10
N THR A 45 7.12 3.30 26.41
CA THR A 45 5.75 2.88 26.66
C THR A 45 5.35 3.38 28.05
N ALA A 46 4.43 4.35 28.11
CA ALA A 46 3.78 4.74 29.37
C ALA A 46 2.66 3.75 29.69
N ALA A 47 2.69 3.16 30.88
CA ALA A 47 1.56 2.47 31.51
C ALA A 47 0.67 3.50 32.25
N PRO A 48 -0.63 3.21 32.44
CA PRO A 48 -1.61 4.22 32.85
C PRO A 48 -1.62 4.39 34.37
N ASP A 49 -1.78 5.62 34.85
CA ASP A 49 -2.44 5.95 36.12
C ASP A 49 -2.55 7.48 36.28
N GLY A 50 -3.73 7.95 36.72
CA GLY A 50 -3.86 9.22 37.46
C GLY A 50 -4.49 10.41 36.73
N GLU A 51 -5.80 10.53 36.90
CA GLU A 51 -6.68 11.70 36.78
C GLU A 51 -6.00 13.09 36.95
N HIS A 52 -6.03 13.95 35.92
CA HIS A 52 -6.24 15.40 36.08
C HIS A 52 -6.71 16.07 34.76
N PRO A 53 -7.58 17.10 34.83
CA PRO A 53 -8.49 17.46 33.76
C PRO A 53 -8.02 18.70 33.00
N ASP A 54 -7.46 18.52 31.80
CA ASP A 54 -7.47 19.60 30.80
C ASP A 54 -7.11 19.06 29.41
N ARG A 55 -8.12 18.57 28.66
CA ARG A 55 -8.02 18.35 27.22
C ARG A 55 -9.40 18.43 26.58
N GLY A 56 -9.51 19.27 25.55
CA GLY A 56 -10.72 19.53 24.78
C GLY A 56 -11.33 18.31 24.11
N GLU A 57 -12.60 18.48 23.74
CA GLU A 57 -13.57 17.44 23.39
C GLU A 57 -13.12 16.44 22.30
N PRO A 58 -13.34 15.13 22.49
CA PRO A 58 -13.32 14.15 21.41
C PRO A 58 -14.64 14.15 20.64
N THR A 59 -14.52 14.05 19.31
CA THR A 59 -15.60 13.93 18.34
C THR A 59 -16.53 12.75 18.65
N ALA A 60 -17.83 13.00 18.53
CA ALA A 60 -18.94 12.10 18.85
C ALA A 60 -18.84 10.71 18.19
N GLN A 61 -19.15 9.68 18.97
CA GLN A 61 -19.44 8.32 18.49
C GLN A 61 -20.87 8.28 17.91
N LEU A 62 -21.02 7.66 16.74
CA LEU A 62 -22.33 7.37 16.13
C LEU A 62 -23.00 6.20 16.87
N PRO A 63 -24.34 6.22 17.07
CA PRO A 63 -25.04 5.15 17.77
C PRO A 63 -25.14 3.87 16.91
N ALA A 64 -24.99 2.73 17.58
CA ALA A 64 -25.29 1.42 17.04
C ALA A 64 -26.81 1.30 16.79
N VAL A 65 -27.20 0.83 15.61
CA VAL A 65 -28.59 0.48 15.28
C VAL A 65 -28.73 -1.03 15.42
N GLU A 66 -29.48 -1.46 16.45
CA GLU A 66 -30.00 -2.83 16.57
C GLU A 66 -31.07 -3.09 15.48
N PRO A 67 -31.21 -4.32 14.98
CA PRO A 67 -32.21 -4.65 13.99
C PRO A 67 -33.59 -4.74 14.66
N ALA A 68 -34.47 -3.79 14.35
CA ALA A 68 -35.87 -3.84 14.76
C ALA A 68 -36.64 -4.90 13.95
N LEU A 69 -37.07 -5.97 14.64
CA LEU A 69 -38.21 -6.78 14.22
C LEU A 69 -39.49 -5.94 14.30
N VAL A 70 -40.29 -5.92 13.22
CA VAL A 70 -41.67 -5.41 13.20
C VAL A 70 -42.54 -6.41 12.42
N PRO A 71 -43.79 -6.70 12.86
CA PRO A 71 -44.44 -7.98 12.63
C PRO A 71 -45.18 -8.06 11.28
N VAL A 72 -45.38 -9.31 10.85
CA VAL A 72 -46.22 -9.70 9.71
C VAL A 72 -47.69 -9.42 10.03
N GLY A 73 -48.30 -8.51 9.27
CA GLY A 73 -49.74 -8.29 9.20
C GLY A 73 -50.21 -8.46 7.76
N ALA A 74 -51.22 -9.29 7.57
CA ALA A 74 -51.85 -9.59 6.29
C ALA A 74 -52.67 -8.40 5.77
N ASP A 75 -52.56 -8.09 4.48
CA ASP A 75 -53.65 -7.57 3.64
C ASP A 75 -53.29 -7.66 2.14
N GLU A 76 -54.35 -7.79 1.33
CA GLU A 76 -54.43 -8.16 -0.10
C GLU A 76 -53.62 -7.33 -1.13
N PRO A 77 -53.41 -7.85 -2.37
CA PRO A 77 -52.52 -7.26 -3.35
C PRO A 77 -53.19 -6.14 -4.17
N ALA A 78 -52.68 -4.92 -4.08
CA ALA A 78 -53.03 -3.81 -4.97
C ALA A 78 -52.04 -3.69 -6.14
N ALA A 79 -52.60 -3.53 -7.34
CA ALA A 79 -51.94 -3.58 -8.64
C ALA A 79 -50.89 -2.48 -8.91
N ILE A 80 -49.82 -2.86 -9.61
CA ILE A 80 -48.78 -1.97 -10.16
C ILE A 80 -49.22 -1.53 -11.58
N PRO A 81 -49.13 -0.24 -11.95
CA PRO A 81 -49.43 0.21 -13.31
C PRO A 81 -48.29 -0.14 -14.30
N PRO A 82 -48.57 -0.56 -15.54
CA PRO A 82 -47.53 -0.92 -16.50
C PRO A 82 -46.95 0.32 -17.20
N GLY A 83 -45.61 0.34 -17.35
CA GLY A 83 -44.91 1.29 -18.22
C GLY A 83 -45.11 0.98 -19.72
N PRO A 84 -44.88 1.96 -20.62
CA PRO A 84 -45.22 1.83 -22.04
C PRO A 84 -44.30 0.85 -22.77
N ARG A 85 -44.92 -0.18 -23.38
CA ARG A 85 -44.29 -1.09 -24.34
C ARG A 85 -44.31 -0.46 -25.74
N ALA A 86 -43.17 -0.47 -26.42
CA ALA A 86 -43.09 -0.17 -27.85
C ALA A 86 -43.56 -1.38 -28.67
N THR A 87 -44.53 -1.15 -29.55
CA THR A 87 -45.08 -2.14 -30.49
C THR A 87 -44.31 -2.05 -31.82
N PRO A 88 -43.94 -3.17 -32.46
CA PRO A 88 -43.33 -3.16 -33.79
C PRO A 88 -44.40 -3.11 -34.89
N GLU A 89 -44.28 -2.17 -35.82
CA GLU A 89 -45.11 -2.09 -37.04
C GLU A 89 -44.50 -2.93 -38.19
N PRO A 90 -45.31 -3.56 -39.05
CA PRO A 90 -44.88 -4.54 -40.03
C PRO A 90 -44.40 -3.90 -41.35
N PHE A 91 -43.32 -4.47 -41.92
CA PHE A 91 -42.86 -4.16 -43.28
C PHE A 91 -43.79 -4.80 -44.32
N ALA A 92 -44.53 -3.96 -45.05
CA ALA A 92 -45.21 -4.34 -46.28
C ALA A 92 -44.30 -4.05 -47.49
N GLY A 93 -44.13 -5.06 -48.35
CA GLY A 93 -43.32 -4.98 -49.56
C GLY A 93 -44.01 -4.31 -50.74
N GLY A 94 -43.21 -3.87 -51.71
CA GLY A 94 -43.63 -3.58 -53.07
C GLY A 94 -43.03 -2.31 -53.68
N GLY A 95 -42.26 -2.48 -54.77
CA GLY A 95 -42.11 -1.41 -55.77
C GLY A 95 -40.67 -1.10 -56.21
N LEU A 96 -40.19 -1.83 -57.22
CA LEU A 96 -39.02 -1.49 -58.02
C LEU A 96 -39.15 -0.10 -58.68
N ARG A 97 -38.10 0.73 -58.58
CA ARG A 97 -37.83 1.83 -59.51
C ARG A 97 -36.32 1.94 -59.76
N PRO A 98 -35.83 1.81 -61.01
CA PRO A 98 -34.40 1.85 -61.30
C PRO A 98 -33.94 3.31 -61.39
N LEU A 99 -32.96 3.69 -60.57
CA LEU A 99 -32.22 4.94 -60.74
C LEU A 99 -31.04 4.71 -61.68
N GLY A 100 -30.96 5.60 -62.66
CA GLY A 100 -30.13 5.50 -63.84
C GLY A 100 -28.63 5.43 -63.61
N LYS A 101 -28.00 4.83 -64.61
CA LYS A 101 -26.57 4.64 -64.85
C LYS A 101 -25.83 6.00 -64.90
N GLY A 102 -24.87 6.20 -64.00
CA GLY A 102 -23.83 7.23 -64.07
C GLY A 102 -22.45 6.56 -63.92
N PRO A 103 -21.41 6.99 -64.64
CA PRO A 103 -20.26 6.14 -64.94
C PRO A 103 -19.22 6.10 -63.82
N ASP A 104 -18.80 4.86 -63.55
CA ASP A 104 -17.44 4.39 -63.30
C ASP A 104 -16.41 5.42 -62.78
N ARG A 105 -16.20 5.40 -61.47
CA ARG A 105 -14.91 5.72 -60.87
C ARG A 105 -14.55 4.64 -59.86
N SER A 106 -13.61 3.81 -60.28
CA SER A 106 -12.86 2.87 -59.46
C SER A 106 -12.14 3.61 -58.32
N GLU A 107 -12.69 3.54 -57.11
CA GLU A 107 -11.90 3.66 -55.89
C GLU A 107 -11.95 2.31 -55.19
N THR A 108 -10.82 1.61 -55.23
CA THR A 108 -10.53 0.43 -54.42
C THR A 108 -10.53 0.85 -52.95
N GLY A 109 -11.72 0.90 -52.35
CA GLY A 109 -11.90 1.01 -50.92
C GLY A 109 -11.42 -0.28 -50.27
N ALA A 110 -10.12 -0.36 -49.97
CA ALA A 110 -9.63 -1.27 -48.96
C ALA A 110 -10.39 -0.92 -47.67
N HIS A 111 -11.33 -1.78 -47.26
CA HIS A 111 -11.85 -1.74 -45.90
C HIS A 111 -10.65 -1.72 -44.97
N PRO A 112 -10.50 -0.73 -44.07
CA PRO A 112 -9.44 -0.78 -43.09
C PRO A 112 -9.71 -2.02 -42.24
N THR A 113 -8.85 -3.04 -42.41
CA THR A 113 -8.72 -4.13 -41.46
C THR A 113 -8.56 -3.47 -40.11
N VAL A 114 -9.61 -3.53 -39.28
CA VAL A 114 -9.53 -3.16 -37.87
C VAL A 114 -8.54 -4.15 -37.30
N ALA A 115 -7.27 -3.76 -37.27
CA ALA A 115 -6.26 -4.49 -36.53
C ALA A 115 -6.82 -4.62 -35.13
N ASP A 116 -7.00 -5.86 -34.71
CA ASP A 116 -7.48 -6.23 -33.38
C ASP A 116 -6.36 -5.91 -32.37
N GLY A 117 -6.08 -4.62 -32.24
CA GLY A 117 -5.19 -4.06 -31.26
C GLY A 117 -5.94 -4.12 -29.96
N SER A 118 -5.76 -5.24 -29.23
CA SER A 118 -6.09 -5.41 -27.82
C SER A 118 -6.25 -4.04 -27.15
N ALA A 119 -7.49 -3.69 -26.77
CA ALA A 119 -7.85 -2.38 -26.27
C ALA A 119 -7.19 -2.14 -24.90
N HIS A 120 -5.88 -1.85 -24.91
CA HIS A 120 -5.13 -1.46 -23.74
C HIS A 120 -5.67 -0.11 -23.31
N ARG A 121 -6.35 -0.09 -22.15
CA ARG A 121 -6.85 1.14 -21.54
C ARG A 121 -5.68 2.13 -21.47
N ARG A 122 -5.81 3.25 -22.18
CA ARG A 122 -4.78 4.29 -22.18
C ARG A 122 -4.93 5.09 -20.89
N PRO A 123 -3.89 5.19 -20.03
CA PRO A 123 -3.94 6.09 -18.90
C PRO A 123 -4.22 7.51 -19.41
N PRO A 124 -4.94 8.34 -18.63
CA PRO A 124 -5.27 9.70 -19.04
C PRO A 124 -3.99 10.44 -19.43
N ARG A 125 -3.99 11.09 -20.59
CA ARG A 125 -2.82 11.83 -21.07
C ARG A 125 -2.56 12.98 -20.10
N ALA A 126 -1.36 13.02 -19.54
CA ALA A 126 -0.95 14.11 -18.67
C ALA A 126 -1.00 15.44 -19.45
N ASP A 127 -1.72 16.43 -18.93
CA ASP A 127 -1.67 17.77 -19.48
C ASP A 127 -0.22 18.30 -19.33
N GLN A 128 0.44 18.55 -20.46
CA GLN A 128 1.81 19.04 -20.48
C GLN A 128 1.90 20.49 -19.99
N SER A 129 0.79 21.23 -20.02
CA SER A 129 0.71 22.59 -19.51
C SER A 129 0.92 22.65 -17.99
N LEU A 130 0.45 21.61 -17.28
CA LEU A 130 0.52 21.47 -15.83
C LEU A 130 1.83 20.84 -15.35
N ARG A 131 2.98 21.23 -15.92
CA ARG A 131 4.28 20.79 -15.41
C ARG A 131 4.79 21.71 -14.32
N GLU A 132 5.39 21.13 -13.29
CA GLU A 132 6.04 21.88 -12.24
C GLU A 132 7.11 22.84 -12.80
N ARG A 133 7.02 24.12 -12.43
CA ARG A 133 8.02 25.15 -12.76
C ARG A 133 8.52 25.79 -11.48
N ARG A 134 9.83 26.02 -11.38
CA ARG A 134 10.40 26.73 -10.23
C ARG A 134 9.88 28.17 -10.21
N ALA A 135 9.28 28.56 -9.09
CA ALA A 135 8.87 29.94 -8.89
C ALA A 135 10.08 30.83 -8.63
N PHE A 136 9.93 32.10 -9.01
CA PHE A 136 10.84 33.15 -8.56
C PHE A 136 10.66 33.38 -7.05
N ALA A 137 11.71 33.13 -6.29
CA ALA A 137 11.77 33.38 -4.85
C ALA A 137 13.12 34.02 -4.52
N LEU A 138 13.10 35.10 -3.75
CA LEU A 138 14.31 35.77 -3.30
C LEU A 138 14.83 35.11 -2.01
N PRO A 139 16.15 35.13 -1.77
CA PRO A 139 16.71 34.71 -0.49
C PRO A 139 16.10 35.51 0.67
N GLY A 140 15.82 34.86 1.81
CA GLY A 140 15.20 35.50 2.97
C GLY A 140 16.07 36.57 3.65
N TRP A 141 17.36 36.64 3.37
CA TRP A 141 18.22 37.73 3.88
C TRP A 141 17.94 39.07 3.19
N VAL A 142 17.41 39.08 1.97
CA VAL A 142 17.06 40.31 1.24
C VAL A 142 15.96 41.11 1.97
N PRO A 143 14.77 40.55 2.29
CA PRO A 143 13.77 41.29 3.05
C PRO A 143 14.23 41.62 4.48
N LEU A 144 15.09 40.81 5.11
CA LEU A 144 15.68 41.15 6.41
C LEU A 144 16.58 42.39 6.31
N LEU A 145 17.37 42.51 5.25
CA LEU A 145 18.19 43.68 4.99
C LEU A 145 17.33 44.92 4.69
N VAL A 146 16.22 44.75 3.95
CA VAL A 146 15.23 45.83 3.74
C VAL A 146 14.58 46.27 5.05
N LEU A 147 14.24 45.33 5.94
CA LEU A 147 13.70 45.65 7.27
C LEU A 147 14.73 46.40 8.12
N LEU A 148 16.00 45.97 8.11
CA LEU A 148 17.09 46.63 8.83
C LEU A 148 17.35 48.05 8.31
N LEU A 149 17.53 48.20 6.99
CA LEU A 149 17.76 49.51 6.37
C LEU A 149 16.54 50.42 6.49
N GLY A 150 15.34 49.87 6.41
CA GLY A 150 14.10 50.61 6.62
C GLY A 150 14.00 51.16 8.04
N ALA A 151 14.27 50.32 9.05
CA ALA A 151 14.30 50.76 10.45
C ALA A 151 15.37 51.83 10.68
N ALA A 152 16.59 51.63 10.16
CA ALA A 152 17.66 52.63 10.23
C ALA A 152 17.28 53.94 9.52
N GLY A 153 16.60 53.85 8.37
CA GLY A 153 16.09 55.00 7.62
C GLY A 153 15.02 55.78 8.39
N VAL A 154 14.06 55.09 9.02
CA VAL A 154 13.05 55.74 9.88
C VAL A 154 13.72 56.45 11.06
N VAL A 155 14.66 55.79 11.73
CA VAL A 155 15.43 56.39 12.83
C VAL A 155 16.20 57.63 12.35
N LEU A 156 16.84 57.56 11.17
CA LEU A 156 17.55 58.69 10.60
C LEU A 156 16.62 59.87 10.27
N VAL A 157 15.45 59.61 9.69
CA VAL A 157 14.44 60.65 9.40
C VAL A 157 13.93 61.29 10.69
N LEU A 158 13.64 60.49 11.72
CA LEU A 158 13.19 61.01 13.02
C LEU A 158 14.29 61.79 13.75
N ALA A 159 15.55 61.36 13.64
CA ALA A 159 16.70 62.07 14.18
C ALA A 159 16.92 63.41 13.46
N ARG A 160 16.81 63.45 12.13
CA ARG A 160 16.93 64.67 11.31
C ARG A 160 15.91 65.74 11.68
N VAL A 161 14.69 65.32 11.97
CA VAL A 161 13.57 66.17 12.36
C VAL A 161 13.64 66.62 13.83
N GLY A 162 14.57 66.07 14.62
CA GLY A 162 14.75 66.44 16.03
C GLY A 162 13.78 65.76 17.00
N VAL A 163 13.02 64.76 16.55
CA VAL A 163 12.12 63.96 17.40
C VAL A 163 12.92 63.11 18.39
N ILE A 164 14.07 62.59 17.97
CA ILE A 164 14.97 61.80 18.83
C ILE A 164 15.91 62.77 19.58
N PRO A 165 15.98 62.72 20.93
CA PRO A 165 16.87 63.57 21.71
C PRO A 165 18.34 63.32 21.34
N HIS A 166 19.13 64.39 21.26
CA HIS A 166 20.57 64.27 21.01
C HIS A 166 21.24 63.62 22.23
N LEU A 167 22.12 62.65 21.98
CA LEU A 167 22.92 62.00 23.02
C LEU A 167 24.33 62.59 22.95
N SER A 168 24.81 63.10 24.07
CA SER A 168 26.17 63.67 24.21
C SER A 168 27.21 62.59 23.91
N GLY A 169 27.84 62.67 22.72
CA GLY A 169 28.84 61.70 22.26
C GLY A 169 28.63 61.21 20.82
N LEU A 170 27.47 61.49 20.21
CA LEU A 170 27.19 61.19 18.80
C LEU A 170 27.20 62.47 17.95
N PRO A 171 27.57 62.40 16.65
CA PRO A 171 27.48 63.53 15.74
C PRO A 171 26.02 64.00 15.61
N ASP A 172 25.81 65.31 15.65
CA ASP A 172 24.47 65.89 15.57
C ASP A 172 23.93 65.87 14.13
N LEU A 173 23.04 64.91 13.88
CA LEU A 173 22.42 64.62 12.59
C LEU A 173 21.15 65.44 12.33
N ARG A 174 20.76 66.37 13.20
CA ARG A 174 19.56 67.21 13.02
C ARG A 174 19.73 68.22 11.89
N ASP A 175 18.66 68.51 11.15
CA ASP A 175 18.68 69.55 10.13
C ASP A 175 18.69 70.95 10.76
N ALA A 176 19.18 71.96 10.03
CA ALA A 176 19.34 73.33 10.54
C ALA A 176 18.06 73.92 11.14
N ALA A 177 16.90 73.64 10.52
CA ALA A 177 15.59 74.04 11.03
C ALA A 177 15.24 73.36 12.36
N ALA A 178 15.54 72.06 12.49
CA ALA A 178 15.28 71.30 13.72
C ALA A 178 16.21 71.69 14.88
N LYS A 179 17.39 72.26 14.59
CA LYS A 179 18.32 72.82 15.59
C LYS A 179 17.85 74.19 16.11
N ALA A 180 17.20 74.99 15.26
CA ALA A 180 16.73 76.32 15.60
C ALA A 180 15.40 76.31 16.37
N ASP A 181 14.40 75.56 15.88
CA ASP A 181 13.01 75.68 16.32
C ASP A 181 12.48 74.44 17.07
N GLY A 182 13.31 73.40 17.27
CA GLY A 182 12.90 72.13 17.86
C GLY A 182 12.28 71.15 16.85
N ALA A 183 11.51 70.16 17.32
CA ALA A 183 11.04 69.07 16.46
C ALA A 183 9.94 69.54 15.48
N GLN A 184 10.20 69.46 14.17
CA GLN A 184 9.26 69.91 13.12
C GLN A 184 8.81 68.78 12.19
N VAL A 185 7.66 68.16 12.50
CA VAL A 185 7.07 67.12 11.64
C VAL A 185 6.31 67.78 10.48
N GLY A 186 6.97 67.93 9.33
CA GLY A 186 6.33 68.42 8.09
C GLY A 186 5.80 67.31 7.16
N ASP A 187 4.97 67.65 6.19
CA ASP A 187 4.33 66.68 5.26
C ASP A 187 5.32 65.72 4.59
N ARG A 188 6.51 66.22 4.22
CA ARG A 188 7.57 65.40 3.60
C ARG A 188 8.06 64.27 4.51
N THR A 189 8.13 64.52 5.81
CA THR A 189 8.62 63.53 6.79
C THR A 189 7.58 62.43 6.94
N VAL A 190 6.29 62.79 7.03
CA VAL A 190 5.17 61.85 7.06
C VAL A 190 5.18 60.95 5.81
N VAL A 191 5.26 61.54 4.61
CA VAL A 191 5.31 60.77 3.35
C VAL A 191 6.50 59.81 3.33
N SER A 192 7.69 60.26 3.74
CA SER A 192 8.89 59.42 3.74
C SER A 192 8.79 58.24 4.72
N VAL A 193 8.32 58.48 5.95
CA VAL A 193 8.14 57.44 6.97
C VAL A 193 7.06 56.45 6.54
N SER A 194 5.95 56.94 5.98
CA SER A 194 4.89 56.08 5.45
C SER A 194 5.39 55.22 4.27
N ALA A 195 6.19 55.78 3.36
CA ALA A 195 6.77 55.03 2.25
C ALA A 195 7.75 53.93 2.72
N ILE A 196 8.63 54.25 3.67
CA ILE A 196 9.55 53.26 4.27
C ILE A 196 8.77 52.19 5.03
N GLY A 197 7.76 52.60 5.81
CA GLY A 197 6.88 51.69 6.54
C GLY A 197 6.13 50.73 5.61
N LEU A 198 5.63 51.22 4.46
CA LEU A 198 4.99 50.39 3.46
C LEU A 198 5.97 49.38 2.84
N ALA A 199 7.20 49.80 2.52
CA ALA A 199 8.24 48.91 2.01
C ALA A 199 8.60 47.79 3.02
N MET A 200 8.74 48.15 4.30
CA MET A 200 8.96 47.20 5.39
C MET A 200 7.78 46.22 5.54
N LEU A 201 6.55 46.72 5.46
CA LEU A 201 5.34 45.90 5.55
C LEU A 201 5.26 44.87 4.40
N VAL A 202 5.59 45.27 3.17
CA VAL A 202 5.66 44.36 2.01
C VAL A 202 6.79 43.34 2.16
N ALA A 203 7.95 43.76 2.67
CA ALA A 203 9.07 42.87 2.95
C ALA A 203 8.68 41.80 3.98
N LEU A 204 8.01 42.21 5.07
CA LEU A 204 7.55 41.32 6.13
C LEU A 204 6.43 40.38 5.66
N ALA A 205 5.42 40.89 4.94
CA ALA A 205 4.31 40.10 4.43
C ALA A 205 4.74 39.03 3.41
N GLY A 206 5.80 39.31 2.65
CA GLY A 206 6.36 38.37 1.70
C GLY A 206 7.26 37.29 2.32
N LEU A 207 7.65 37.44 3.58
CA LEU A 207 8.59 36.54 4.25
C LEU A 207 7.96 35.17 4.53
N LEU A 208 8.75 34.12 4.32
CA LEU A 208 8.28 32.75 4.33
C LEU A 208 9.34 31.78 4.81
N SER A 209 9.02 30.96 5.81
CA SER A 209 9.86 29.82 6.19
C SER A 209 9.33 28.55 5.52
N ASN A 210 10.15 27.89 4.71
CA ASN A 210 9.79 26.61 4.10
C ASN A 210 10.57 25.47 4.77
N PRO A 211 9.90 24.58 5.54
CA PRO A 211 10.57 23.46 6.18
C PRO A 211 10.98 22.40 5.16
N GLY A 212 11.90 21.52 5.55
CA GLY A 212 12.31 20.38 4.72
C GLY A 212 11.14 19.45 4.41
N GLY A 213 11.01 19.01 3.15
CA GLY A 213 9.97 18.09 2.72
C GLY A 213 8.60 18.71 2.45
N GLU A 214 8.41 20.01 2.69
CA GLU A 214 7.23 20.73 2.23
C GLU A 214 7.56 21.58 1.01
N THR A 215 6.54 21.77 0.16
CA THR A 215 6.60 22.67 -0.98
C THR A 215 5.43 23.61 -0.96
N ARG A 216 5.62 24.79 -1.55
CA ARG A 216 4.56 25.79 -1.67
C ARG A 216 4.25 26.03 -3.13
N VAL A 217 3.02 25.69 -3.50
CA VAL A 217 2.45 25.94 -4.83
C VAL A 217 1.93 27.37 -4.83
N LEU A 218 2.39 28.15 -5.81
CA LEU A 218 2.07 29.56 -5.92
C LEU A 218 1.06 29.79 -7.05
N THR A 219 -0.08 30.38 -6.72
CA THR A 219 -1.13 30.73 -7.69
C THR A 219 -1.55 32.18 -7.53
N ARG A 220 -1.80 32.87 -8.64
CA ARG A 220 -2.23 34.27 -8.64
C ARG A 220 -3.39 34.44 -9.61
N TRP A 221 -4.57 34.78 -9.09
CA TRP A 221 -5.82 34.89 -9.86
C TRP A 221 -6.07 33.68 -10.77
N GLY A 222 -6.00 32.48 -10.20
CA GLY A 222 -6.19 31.21 -10.93
C GLY A 222 -5.02 30.77 -11.80
N ARG A 223 -4.02 31.62 -12.07
CA ARG A 223 -2.84 31.23 -12.87
C ARG A 223 -1.74 30.65 -11.99
N TYR A 224 -1.20 29.51 -12.39
CA TYR A 224 0.00 28.91 -11.78
C TYR A 224 1.22 29.80 -12.02
N ARG A 225 1.97 30.09 -10.95
CA ARG A 225 3.19 30.92 -10.99
C ARG A 225 4.48 30.15 -10.76
N GLY A 226 4.36 28.92 -10.29
CA GLY A 226 5.49 28.06 -9.98
C GLY A 226 5.37 27.47 -8.58
N THR A 227 6.38 26.68 -8.22
CA THR A 227 6.52 26.04 -6.93
C THR A 227 7.84 26.41 -6.29
N VAL A 228 7.82 26.54 -4.97
CA VAL A 228 9.00 26.78 -4.15
C VAL A 228 9.31 25.50 -3.39
N ARG A 229 10.40 24.83 -3.78
CA ARG A 229 10.94 23.65 -3.09
C ARG A 229 12.15 23.94 -2.20
N ARG A 230 12.77 25.12 -2.36
CA ARG A 230 13.93 25.50 -1.56
C ARG A 230 13.53 25.54 -0.09
N THR A 231 14.40 25.05 0.77
CA THR A 231 14.22 25.09 2.22
C THR A 231 14.80 26.38 2.77
N GLY A 232 14.33 26.77 3.95
CA GLY A 232 14.81 27.95 4.66
C GLY A 232 13.94 29.20 4.46
N LEU A 233 14.51 30.34 4.83
CA LEU A 233 13.83 31.63 4.78
C LEU A 233 13.88 32.20 3.36
N LEU A 234 12.71 32.51 2.82
CA LEU A 234 12.50 32.93 1.44
C LEU A 234 11.54 34.10 1.41
N TRP A 235 11.63 34.92 0.38
CA TRP A 235 10.66 35.97 0.11
C TRP A 235 9.89 35.67 -1.16
N VAL A 236 8.56 35.71 -1.04
CA VAL A 236 7.61 35.49 -2.13
C VAL A 236 6.58 36.60 -2.10
N ASN A 237 6.20 37.12 -3.27
CA ASN A 237 5.21 38.19 -3.39
C ASN A 237 3.94 37.88 -2.53
N PRO A 238 3.56 38.79 -1.61
CA PRO A 238 2.43 38.59 -0.70
C PRO A 238 1.07 38.47 -1.38
N LEU A 239 0.92 38.97 -2.61
CA LEU A 239 -0.33 38.93 -3.37
C LEU A 239 -0.63 37.55 -4.00
N VAL A 240 0.27 36.59 -3.83
CA VAL A 240 0.17 35.26 -4.42
C VAL A 240 -0.41 34.29 -3.38
N ARG A 241 -1.43 33.52 -3.75
CA ARG A 241 -1.95 32.45 -2.90
C ARG A 241 -0.91 31.33 -2.79
N ARG A 242 -0.70 30.87 -1.56
CA ARG A 242 0.34 29.89 -1.20
C ARG A 242 -0.37 28.64 -0.67
N ARG A 243 -0.41 27.56 -1.46
CA ARG A 243 -0.93 26.26 -1.00
C ARG A 243 0.24 25.37 -0.60
N ARG A 244 0.18 24.81 0.61
CA ARG A 244 1.21 23.86 1.09
C ARG A 244 0.91 22.49 0.52
N VAL A 245 1.95 21.83 0.04
CA VAL A 245 1.90 20.44 -0.44
C VAL A 245 3.09 19.71 0.13
N ASP A 246 2.82 18.65 0.86
CA ASP A 246 3.82 17.76 1.39
C ASP A 246 4.34 16.85 0.27
N VAL A 247 5.67 16.77 0.14
CA VAL A 247 6.34 15.96 -0.88
C VAL A 247 7.19 14.86 -0.25
N ARG A 248 7.05 14.66 1.06
CA ARG A 248 7.72 13.57 1.79
C ARG A 248 7.18 12.22 1.32
N LEU A 249 7.98 11.19 1.58
CA LEU A 249 7.57 9.81 1.39
C LEU A 249 6.46 9.49 2.39
N ARG A 250 5.38 8.90 1.90
CA ARG A 250 4.20 8.55 2.69
C ARG A 250 3.87 7.07 2.50
N HIS A 251 3.31 6.50 3.56
CA HIS A 251 2.74 5.17 3.55
C HIS A 251 1.23 5.31 3.63
N TRP A 252 0.51 4.58 2.79
CA TRP A 252 -0.93 4.47 2.89
C TRP A 252 -1.32 2.99 2.88
N ARG A 253 -2.12 2.59 3.88
CA ARG A 253 -2.68 1.25 3.97
C ARG A 253 -4.14 1.33 3.51
N SER A 254 -4.51 0.46 2.58
CA SER A 254 -5.90 0.37 2.14
C SER A 254 -6.77 -0.31 3.19
N GLU A 255 -8.04 0.06 3.19
CA GLU A 255 -9.10 -0.81 3.71
C GLU A 255 -9.22 -2.09 2.85
N PRO A 256 -9.87 -3.16 3.35
CA PRO A 256 -10.15 -4.34 2.55
C PRO A 256 -10.93 -3.96 1.29
N VAL A 257 -10.36 -4.23 0.13
CA VAL A 257 -11.04 -4.06 -1.14
C VAL A 257 -11.57 -5.42 -1.58
N GLN A 258 -12.87 -5.51 -1.81
CA GLN A 258 -13.48 -6.68 -2.43
C GLN A 258 -13.16 -6.68 -3.93
N VAL A 259 -12.51 -7.75 -4.38
CA VAL A 259 -12.17 -7.98 -5.78
C VAL A 259 -12.50 -9.41 -6.16
N THR A 260 -12.54 -9.72 -7.45
CA THR A 260 -12.83 -11.07 -7.93
C THR A 260 -11.63 -11.57 -8.72
N ASP A 261 -11.25 -12.82 -8.47
CA ASP A 261 -10.19 -13.47 -9.21
C ASP A 261 -10.65 -13.92 -10.61
N ARG A 262 -9.74 -14.51 -11.41
CA ARG A 262 -10.09 -15.04 -12.74
C ARG A 262 -11.19 -16.10 -12.71
N THR A 263 -11.34 -16.83 -11.60
CA THR A 263 -12.31 -17.92 -11.47
C THR A 263 -13.70 -17.45 -11.03
N GLY A 264 -13.86 -16.16 -10.74
CA GLY A 264 -15.11 -15.63 -10.18
C GLY A 264 -15.17 -15.72 -8.65
N THR A 265 -14.08 -16.14 -7.99
CA THR A 265 -14.04 -16.26 -6.54
C THR A 265 -13.83 -14.87 -5.91
N PRO A 266 -14.70 -14.43 -4.98
CA PRO A 266 -14.54 -13.15 -4.31
C PRO A 266 -13.39 -13.22 -3.29
N LEU A 267 -12.56 -12.18 -3.32
CA LEU A 267 -11.38 -12.00 -2.49
C LEU A 267 -11.43 -10.66 -1.75
N LEU A 268 -10.84 -10.64 -0.56
CA LEU A 268 -10.54 -9.44 0.20
C LEU A 268 -9.04 -9.17 0.16
N VAL A 269 -8.66 -8.02 -0.40
CA VAL A 269 -7.26 -7.62 -0.53
C VAL A 269 -6.98 -6.38 0.29
N ARG A 270 -5.92 -6.43 1.10
CA ARG A 270 -5.34 -5.25 1.77
C ARG A 270 -3.98 -4.96 1.16
N VAL A 271 -3.71 -3.71 0.81
CA VAL A 271 -2.42 -3.30 0.27
C VAL A 271 -1.76 -2.20 1.10
N LEU A 272 -0.43 -2.20 1.13
CA LEU A 272 0.40 -1.10 1.60
C LEU A 272 1.05 -0.43 0.40
N ILE A 273 0.93 0.89 0.34
CA ILE A 273 1.44 1.68 -0.77
C ILE A 273 2.45 2.67 -0.24
N VAL A 274 3.63 2.68 -0.84
CA VAL A 274 4.69 3.66 -0.59
C VAL A 274 4.70 4.64 -1.75
N TRP A 275 4.42 5.90 -1.48
CA TRP A 275 4.23 6.91 -2.52
C TRP A 275 4.67 8.30 -2.06
N ARG A 276 4.82 9.22 -3.01
CA ARG A 276 5.04 10.64 -2.75
C ARG A 276 4.49 11.51 -3.87
N VAL A 277 4.38 12.82 -3.61
CA VAL A 277 4.09 13.81 -4.65
C VAL A 277 5.37 14.20 -5.39
N LYS A 278 5.45 13.88 -6.68
CA LYS A 278 6.58 14.22 -7.55
C LYS A 278 6.36 15.55 -8.27
N ASP A 279 5.21 15.75 -8.91
CA ASP A 279 4.84 17.00 -9.57
C ASP A 279 3.70 17.67 -8.81
N THR A 280 4.05 18.73 -8.09
CA THR A 280 3.11 19.45 -7.22
C THR A 280 2.10 20.29 -8.00
N ALA A 281 2.41 20.68 -9.24
CA ALA A 281 1.48 21.42 -10.09
C ALA A 281 0.34 20.50 -10.56
N ARG A 282 0.68 19.30 -11.04
CA ARG A 282 -0.32 18.30 -11.47
C ARG A 282 -1.22 17.86 -10.33
N VAL A 283 -0.63 17.58 -9.16
CA VAL A 283 -1.38 17.13 -7.99
C VAL A 283 -2.34 18.20 -7.47
N THR A 284 -1.97 19.48 -7.55
CA THR A 284 -2.79 20.55 -6.96
C THR A 284 -3.83 21.14 -7.92
N LEU A 285 -3.54 21.10 -9.22
CA LEU A 285 -4.33 21.76 -10.27
C LEU A 285 -5.02 20.77 -11.20
N GLY A 286 -4.49 19.56 -11.36
CA GLY A 286 -5.04 18.53 -12.24
C GLY A 286 -6.06 17.62 -11.55
N ILE A 287 -6.04 17.52 -10.23
CA ILE A 287 -6.95 16.70 -9.42
C ILE A 287 -7.45 17.49 -8.21
N ALA A 288 -8.65 17.14 -7.72
CA ALA A 288 -9.26 17.80 -6.57
C ALA A 288 -8.58 17.40 -5.25
N GLU A 289 -8.57 16.11 -4.95
CA GLU A 289 -7.91 15.51 -3.78
C GLU A 289 -7.08 14.30 -4.19
N HIS A 290 -5.81 14.32 -3.81
CA HIS A 290 -4.81 13.39 -4.30
C HIS A 290 -4.84 12.05 -3.58
N GLU A 291 -5.23 12.04 -2.31
CA GLU A 291 -5.42 10.81 -1.53
C GLU A 291 -6.66 10.03 -2.00
N THR A 292 -7.77 10.74 -2.27
CA THR A 292 -8.99 10.14 -2.84
C THR A 292 -8.73 9.59 -4.25
N TYR A 293 -8.06 10.37 -5.10
CA TYR A 293 -7.67 9.91 -6.44
C TYR A 293 -6.83 8.64 -6.38
N LEU A 294 -5.82 8.60 -5.48
CA LEU A 294 -4.99 7.40 -5.30
C LEU A 294 -5.84 6.20 -4.86
N ARG A 295 -6.77 6.36 -3.90
CA ARG A 295 -7.65 5.29 -3.42
C ARG A 295 -8.50 4.70 -4.56
N GLU A 296 -9.09 5.55 -5.39
CA GLU A 296 -9.90 5.13 -6.54
C GLU A 296 -9.06 4.38 -7.58
N GLN A 297 -7.86 4.88 -7.92
CA GLN A 297 -6.97 4.19 -8.85
C GLN A 297 -6.51 2.83 -8.31
N VAL A 298 -6.23 2.75 -7.01
CA VAL A 298 -5.86 1.49 -6.36
C VAL A 298 -6.97 0.45 -6.50
N GLN A 299 -8.22 0.84 -6.23
CA GLN A 299 -9.36 -0.07 -6.41
C GLN A 299 -9.50 -0.52 -7.87
N ALA A 300 -9.42 0.40 -8.83
CA ALA A 300 -9.52 0.07 -10.25
C ALA A 300 -8.40 -0.88 -10.72
N VAL A 301 -7.15 -0.62 -10.31
CA VAL A 301 -5.97 -1.42 -10.66
C VAL A 301 -6.02 -2.79 -9.98
N LEU A 302 -6.41 -2.85 -8.70
CA LEU A 302 -6.57 -4.11 -7.96
C LEU A 302 -7.59 -5.02 -8.63
N THR A 303 -8.80 -4.52 -8.92
CA THR A 303 -9.85 -5.31 -9.57
C THR A 303 -9.40 -5.82 -10.93
N ARG A 304 -8.68 -5.00 -11.70
CA ARG A 304 -8.16 -5.41 -13.01
C ARG A 304 -7.11 -6.51 -12.87
N ILE A 305 -6.12 -6.36 -12.00
CA ILE A 305 -5.02 -7.33 -11.90
C ILE A 305 -5.51 -8.62 -11.23
N ALA A 306 -6.36 -8.53 -10.20
CA ALA A 306 -6.93 -9.71 -9.56
C ALA A 306 -7.69 -10.60 -10.54
N SER A 307 -8.39 -10.04 -11.53
CA SER A 307 -9.14 -10.83 -12.52
C SER A 307 -8.26 -11.54 -13.57
N THR A 308 -6.95 -11.27 -13.62
CA THR A 308 -6.05 -11.89 -14.61
C THR A 308 -5.61 -13.30 -14.26
N LEU A 309 -5.46 -13.61 -12.97
CA LEU A 309 -4.96 -14.89 -12.46
C LEU A 309 -5.93 -15.46 -11.42
N PRO A 310 -5.98 -16.80 -11.27
CA PRO A 310 -6.69 -17.42 -10.16
C PRO A 310 -6.00 -17.07 -8.83
N CYS A 311 -6.77 -17.05 -7.74
CA CYS A 311 -6.22 -16.84 -6.40
C CYS A 311 -5.16 -17.90 -6.06
N ASP A 312 -5.43 -19.15 -6.43
CA ASP A 312 -4.57 -20.31 -6.20
C ASP A 312 -4.46 -21.18 -7.45
N SER A 313 -3.34 -21.87 -7.58
CA SER A 313 -3.08 -22.84 -8.65
C SER A 313 -3.73 -24.20 -8.33
N ASN A 314 -5.03 -24.24 -8.04
CA ASN A 314 -5.70 -25.51 -7.76
C ASN A 314 -6.01 -26.20 -9.10
N SER A 315 -5.45 -27.39 -9.29
CA SER A 315 -5.66 -28.35 -10.40
C SER A 315 -4.79 -28.20 -11.66
N ALA A 316 -4.14 -27.05 -11.90
CA ALA A 316 -3.25 -26.87 -13.06
C ALA A 316 -1.99 -26.09 -12.65
N PRO A 317 -0.78 -26.54 -13.05
CA PRO A 317 0.44 -25.77 -12.87
C PRO A 317 0.31 -24.42 -13.58
N GLY A 318 0.46 -23.33 -12.84
CA GLY A 318 0.34 -21.98 -13.40
C GLY A 318 0.50 -20.90 -12.34
N PRO A 319 0.73 -19.64 -12.76
CA PRO A 319 0.90 -18.53 -11.84
C PRO A 319 -0.39 -18.23 -11.09
N ALA A 320 -0.30 -18.07 -9.78
CA ALA A 320 -1.41 -17.69 -8.91
C ALA A 320 -1.14 -16.34 -8.25
N LEU A 321 -2.21 -15.63 -7.86
CA LEU A 321 -2.08 -14.37 -7.13
C LEU A 321 -1.35 -14.56 -5.79
N ARG A 322 -1.55 -15.72 -5.15
CA ARG A 322 -0.96 -16.05 -3.85
C ARG A 322 0.55 -16.30 -3.88
N ASP A 323 1.15 -16.51 -5.06
CA ASP A 323 2.61 -16.61 -5.24
C ASP A 323 3.31 -15.25 -4.99
N GLY A 324 2.53 -14.15 -4.90
CA GLY A 324 2.89 -12.90 -4.24
C GLY A 324 3.78 -11.95 -5.03
N HIS A 325 4.93 -12.41 -5.53
CA HIS A 325 5.93 -11.56 -6.19
C HIS A 325 5.40 -10.92 -7.46
N TRP A 326 4.84 -11.73 -8.36
CA TRP A 326 4.25 -11.24 -9.59
C TRP A 326 3.11 -10.25 -9.33
N PHE A 327 2.24 -10.55 -8.34
CA PHE A 327 1.09 -9.70 -8.03
C PHE A 327 1.52 -8.33 -7.50
N ALA A 328 2.49 -8.28 -6.59
CA ALA A 328 3.04 -7.03 -6.06
C ALA A 328 3.75 -6.19 -7.14
N ASP A 329 4.56 -6.84 -7.99
CA ASP A 329 5.28 -6.16 -9.06
C ASP A 329 4.32 -5.61 -10.13
N GLU A 330 3.33 -6.41 -10.52
CA GLU A 330 2.32 -5.98 -11.49
C GLU A 330 1.45 -4.84 -10.94
N LEU A 331 1.02 -4.92 -9.68
CA LEU A 331 0.30 -3.82 -9.00
C LEU A 331 1.14 -2.55 -8.98
N THR A 332 2.42 -2.66 -8.62
CA THR A 332 3.34 -1.53 -8.56
C THR A 332 3.50 -0.87 -9.92
N ARG A 333 3.78 -1.66 -10.97
CA ARG A 333 3.97 -1.15 -12.34
C ARG A 333 2.69 -0.51 -12.88
N SER A 334 1.56 -1.19 -12.77
CA SER A 334 0.27 -0.70 -13.25
C SER A 334 -0.17 0.57 -12.51
N LEU A 335 -0.09 0.60 -11.17
CA LEU A 335 -0.50 1.77 -10.40
C LEU A 335 0.43 2.96 -10.65
N ALA A 336 1.75 2.75 -10.76
CA ALA A 336 2.70 3.80 -11.10
C ALA A 336 2.40 4.41 -12.47
N ALA A 337 2.05 3.60 -13.46
CA ALA A 337 1.69 4.07 -14.79
C ALA A 337 0.40 4.92 -14.80
N GLU A 338 -0.61 4.55 -14.00
CA GLU A 338 -1.89 5.28 -13.94
C GLU A 338 -1.83 6.57 -13.11
N THR A 339 -0.94 6.63 -12.12
CA THR A 339 -0.81 7.77 -11.21
C THR A 339 0.25 8.79 -11.65
N ALA A 340 1.19 8.39 -12.51
CA ALA A 340 2.21 9.30 -13.08
C ALA A 340 1.63 10.52 -13.82
N PRO A 341 0.53 10.42 -14.60
CA PRO A 341 -0.10 11.59 -15.21
C PRO A 341 -0.63 12.61 -14.20
N ALA A 342 -1.06 12.15 -13.02
CA ALA A 342 -1.55 13.00 -11.94
C ALA A 342 -0.42 13.65 -11.12
N GLY A 343 0.85 13.27 -11.36
CA GLY A 343 2.02 13.80 -10.63
C GLY A 343 2.34 13.07 -9.33
N ILE A 344 1.69 11.94 -9.08
CA ILE A 344 1.97 11.05 -7.96
C ILE A 344 3.01 10.02 -8.40
N GLU A 345 4.00 9.76 -7.55
CA GLU A 345 5.02 8.73 -7.78
C GLU A 345 4.84 7.62 -6.76
N VAL A 346 4.53 6.44 -7.26
CA VAL A 346 4.39 5.21 -6.46
C VAL A 346 5.71 4.43 -6.55
N TYR A 347 6.25 4.06 -5.40
CA TYR A 347 7.49 3.30 -5.29
C TYR A 347 7.24 1.80 -5.22
N SER A 348 6.28 1.38 -4.40
CA SER A 348 5.94 -0.02 -4.20
C SER A 348 4.51 -0.18 -3.71
N VAL A 349 3.85 -1.23 -4.20
CA VAL A 349 2.56 -1.72 -3.71
C VAL A 349 2.77 -3.13 -3.20
N GLN A 350 2.52 -3.35 -1.91
CA GLN A 350 2.67 -4.66 -1.27
C GLN A 350 1.30 -5.18 -0.81
N PRO A 351 0.83 -6.33 -1.30
CA PRO A 351 -0.34 -6.98 -0.72
C PRO A 351 0.01 -7.46 0.70
N LEU A 352 -0.68 -6.91 1.69
CA LEU A 352 -0.54 -7.29 3.09
C LEU A 352 -1.35 -8.53 3.44
N ALA A 353 -2.52 -8.66 2.81
CA ALA A 353 -3.43 -9.79 2.98
C ALA A 353 -4.15 -10.06 1.66
N LEU A 354 -4.25 -11.35 1.31
CA LEU A 354 -5.01 -11.88 0.18
C LEU A 354 -5.88 -13.01 0.73
N GLU A 355 -7.10 -12.67 1.12
CA GLU A 355 -8.03 -13.58 1.78
C GLU A 355 -9.23 -13.86 0.87
N TYR A 356 -9.89 -14.98 1.08
CA TYR A 356 -11.21 -15.16 0.50
C TYR A 356 -12.22 -14.27 1.22
N ALA A 357 -13.22 -13.82 0.49
CA ALA A 357 -14.34 -13.12 1.10
C ALA A 357 -15.09 -14.06 2.07
N PRO A 358 -15.68 -13.53 3.15
CA PRO A 358 -16.26 -14.34 4.22
C PRO A 358 -17.36 -15.30 3.74
N GLU A 359 -18.04 -14.98 2.64
CA GLU A 359 -19.10 -15.79 2.04
C GLU A 359 -18.60 -17.13 1.47
N VAL A 360 -17.32 -17.19 1.06
CA VAL A 360 -16.71 -18.39 0.45
C VAL A 360 -15.51 -18.93 1.22
N ALA A 361 -15.07 -18.26 2.28
CA ALA A 361 -13.84 -18.61 3.00
C ALA A 361 -13.86 -20.04 3.56
N GLU A 362 -14.95 -20.46 4.21
CA GLU A 362 -15.05 -21.79 4.82
C GLU A 362 -15.16 -22.91 3.78
N SER A 363 -15.91 -22.71 2.70
CA SER A 363 -16.05 -23.70 1.63
C SER A 363 -14.72 -23.88 0.89
N MET A 364 -14.01 -22.78 0.59
CA MET A 364 -12.69 -22.83 -0.03
C MET A 364 -11.62 -23.41 0.90
N ARG A 365 -11.66 -23.11 2.20
CA ARG A 365 -10.78 -23.75 3.20
C ARG A 365 -10.96 -25.27 3.20
N ARG A 366 -12.21 -25.76 3.19
CA ARG A 366 -12.52 -27.20 3.09
C ARG A 366 -12.03 -27.80 1.78
N ARG A 367 -12.27 -27.13 0.65
CA ARG A 367 -11.80 -27.56 -0.67
C ARG A 367 -10.27 -27.68 -0.70
N ARG A 368 -9.55 -26.67 -0.22
CA ARG A 368 -8.08 -26.72 -0.15
C ARG A 368 -7.58 -27.85 0.72
N LEU A 369 -8.22 -28.09 1.86
CA LEU A 369 -7.83 -29.20 2.74
C LEU A 369 -8.06 -30.55 2.04
N ALA A 370 -9.17 -30.71 1.32
CA ALA A 370 -9.44 -31.91 0.53
C ALA A 370 -8.46 -32.08 -0.65
N ASP A 371 -8.12 -31.00 -1.36
CA ASP A 371 -7.13 -31.03 -2.45
C ASP A 371 -5.72 -31.39 -1.90
N LEU A 372 -5.36 -30.85 -0.74
CA LEU A 372 -4.10 -31.19 -0.04
C LEU A 372 -4.08 -32.64 0.44
N ASP A 373 -5.18 -33.13 0.99
CA ASP A 373 -5.32 -34.52 1.45
C ASP A 373 -5.27 -35.51 0.26
N ALA A 374 -5.95 -35.20 -0.84
CA ALA A 374 -5.88 -35.99 -2.08
C ALA A 374 -4.47 -35.99 -2.68
N GLY A 375 -3.80 -34.83 -2.70
CA GLY A 375 -2.41 -34.71 -3.15
C GLY A 375 -1.45 -35.53 -2.27
N LEU A 376 -1.61 -35.43 -0.94
CA LEU A 376 -0.83 -36.21 0.01
C LEU A 376 -1.06 -37.71 -0.17
N ARG A 377 -2.32 -38.16 -0.36
CA ARG A 377 -2.62 -39.58 -0.61
C ARG A 377 -1.95 -40.09 -1.88
N THR A 378 -1.90 -39.28 -2.93
CA THR A 378 -1.22 -39.67 -4.17
C THR A 378 0.27 -39.92 -3.92
N VAL A 379 0.94 -38.97 -3.24
CA VAL A 379 2.35 -39.10 -2.86
C VAL A 379 2.60 -40.31 -1.96
N LEU A 380 1.75 -40.52 -0.94
CA LEU A 380 1.88 -41.67 -0.03
C LEU A 380 1.74 -43.01 -0.74
N VAL A 381 0.84 -43.11 -1.72
CA VAL A 381 0.66 -44.33 -2.51
C VAL A 381 1.88 -44.58 -3.39
N ASP A 382 2.40 -43.55 -4.07
CA ASP A 382 3.62 -43.68 -4.89
C ASP A 382 4.82 -44.10 -4.04
N ASP A 383 5.03 -43.46 -2.88
CA ASP A 383 6.08 -43.82 -1.92
C ASP A 383 5.93 -45.26 -1.41
N ALA A 384 4.69 -45.69 -1.12
CA ALA A 384 4.40 -47.05 -0.67
C ALA A 384 4.68 -48.10 -1.75
N VAL A 385 4.35 -47.82 -3.01
CA VAL A 385 4.67 -48.69 -4.16
C VAL A 385 6.17 -48.80 -4.34
N GLU A 386 6.91 -47.69 -4.24
CA GLU A 386 8.37 -47.71 -4.32
C GLU A 386 8.99 -48.49 -3.15
N ALA A 387 8.53 -48.26 -1.92
CA ALA A 387 9.00 -48.94 -0.72
C ALA A 387 8.74 -50.45 -0.78
N ALA A 388 7.54 -50.88 -1.19
CA ALA A 388 7.18 -52.28 -1.36
C ALA A 388 8.06 -52.94 -2.43
N ALA A 389 8.27 -52.29 -3.59
CA ALA A 389 9.16 -52.78 -4.63
C ALA A 389 10.62 -52.90 -4.17
N LEU A 390 11.10 -51.97 -3.35
CA LEU A 390 12.44 -52.06 -2.75
C LEU A 390 12.55 -53.21 -1.74
N ALA A 391 11.53 -53.42 -0.91
CA ALA A 391 11.51 -54.50 0.08
C ALA A 391 11.53 -55.89 -0.59
N VAL A 392 10.69 -56.13 -1.60
CA VAL A 392 10.67 -57.38 -2.37
C VAL A 392 12.03 -57.66 -3.01
N ARG A 393 12.62 -56.66 -3.68
CA ARG A 393 13.96 -56.80 -4.29
C ARG A 393 15.06 -57.10 -3.28
N ARG A 394 14.97 -56.56 -2.06
CA ARG A 394 15.92 -56.86 -0.98
C ARG A 394 15.76 -58.29 -0.47
N LEU A 395 14.53 -58.80 -0.38
CA LEU A 395 14.24 -60.16 0.03
C LEU A 395 14.77 -61.18 -0.99
N GLU A 396 14.47 -61.01 -2.28
CA GLU A 396 14.97 -61.87 -3.37
C GLU A 396 16.51 -62.00 -3.34
N ARG A 397 17.22 -60.88 -3.10
CA ARG A 397 18.68 -60.88 -2.95
C ARG A 397 19.16 -61.59 -1.70
N ALA A 398 18.46 -61.43 -0.57
CA ALA A 398 18.85 -62.03 0.71
C ALA A 398 18.60 -63.54 0.75
N THR A 399 17.55 -64.02 0.09
CA THR A 399 17.14 -65.43 0.08
C THR A 399 17.74 -66.22 -1.10
N ALA A 400 18.43 -65.55 -2.02
CA ALA A 400 19.05 -66.14 -3.22
C ALA A 400 18.08 -66.98 -4.09
N HIS A 401 16.78 -66.69 -4.00
CA HIS A 401 15.71 -67.37 -4.70
C HIS A 401 14.80 -66.32 -5.34
N GLU A 402 14.52 -66.45 -6.64
CA GLU A 402 13.52 -65.63 -7.31
C GLU A 402 12.13 -66.07 -6.86
N LEU A 403 11.31 -65.13 -6.39
CA LEU A 403 9.90 -65.44 -6.11
C LEU A 403 9.18 -65.69 -7.44
N ASP A 404 8.29 -66.68 -7.45
CA ASP A 404 7.35 -66.83 -8.54
C ASP A 404 6.44 -65.59 -8.66
N ASP A 405 5.88 -65.35 -9.84
CA ASP A 405 5.15 -64.11 -10.11
C ASP A 405 3.91 -63.97 -9.20
N ALA A 406 3.31 -65.09 -8.80
CA ALA A 406 2.17 -65.15 -7.88
C ALA A 406 2.54 -64.76 -6.44
N ALA A 407 3.65 -65.26 -5.89
CA ALA A 407 4.12 -64.91 -4.56
C ALA A 407 4.67 -63.48 -4.52
N ARG A 408 5.30 -63.00 -5.60
CA ARG A 408 5.72 -61.60 -5.75
C ARG A 408 4.52 -60.66 -5.69
N SER A 409 3.46 -60.93 -6.45
CA SER A 409 2.25 -60.10 -6.43
C SER A 409 1.54 -60.13 -5.07
N ALA A 410 1.45 -61.31 -4.44
CA ALA A 410 0.83 -61.44 -3.12
C ALA A 410 1.61 -60.69 -2.03
N LEU A 411 2.94 -60.75 -2.05
CA LEU A 411 3.79 -60.02 -1.11
C LEU A 411 3.73 -58.51 -1.36
N MET A 412 3.70 -58.07 -2.62
CA MET A 412 3.53 -56.65 -2.97
C MET A 412 2.20 -56.11 -2.45
N GLU A 413 1.09 -56.84 -2.65
CA GLU A 413 -0.23 -56.47 -2.13
C GLU A 413 -0.22 -56.33 -0.60
N GLN A 414 0.37 -57.31 0.10
CA GLN A 414 0.48 -57.28 1.56
C GLN A 414 1.30 -56.08 2.07
N LEU A 415 2.42 -55.78 1.40
CA LEU A 415 3.28 -54.64 1.75
C LEU A 415 2.59 -53.30 1.45
N LEU A 416 1.89 -53.18 0.32
CA LEU A 416 1.12 -51.99 -0.03
C LEU A 416 0.02 -51.72 1.01
N VAL A 417 -0.74 -52.75 1.39
CA VAL A 417 -1.75 -52.63 2.45
C VAL A 417 -1.09 -52.24 3.77
N ALA A 418 0.04 -52.84 4.12
CA ALA A 418 0.77 -52.51 5.35
C ALA A 418 1.31 -51.07 5.37
N PHE A 419 1.76 -50.53 4.24
CA PHE A 419 2.32 -49.18 4.16
C PHE A 419 1.25 -48.08 4.04
N VAL A 420 0.14 -48.34 3.36
CA VAL A 420 -0.94 -47.36 3.15
C VAL A 420 -1.97 -47.36 4.29
N ALA A 421 -2.03 -48.43 5.09
CA ALA A 421 -2.91 -48.49 6.25
C ALA A 421 -2.60 -47.33 7.23
N PRO A 422 -3.62 -46.58 7.69
CA PRO A 422 -3.41 -45.52 8.66
C PRO A 422 -2.81 -46.12 9.94
N ALA A 423 -1.72 -45.52 10.42
CA ALA A 423 -1.07 -45.94 11.66
C ALA A 423 -2.10 -45.91 12.81
N GLY A 424 -2.61 -47.09 13.18
CA GLY A 424 -3.67 -47.24 14.18
C GLY A 424 -4.74 -48.28 13.87
N VAL A 425 -4.86 -48.79 12.64
CA VAL A 425 -5.71 -49.96 12.37
C VAL A 425 -4.85 -51.22 12.48
N THR A 426 -4.91 -51.88 13.65
CA THR A 426 -4.41 -53.24 13.79
C THR A 426 -5.22 -54.13 12.86
N ALA A 427 -4.60 -54.56 11.75
CA ALA A 427 -5.15 -55.64 10.95
C ALA A 427 -5.29 -56.86 11.87
N SER A 428 -6.52 -57.18 12.25
CA SER A 428 -6.84 -58.45 12.89
C SER A 428 -6.55 -59.54 11.88
N VAL A 429 -5.34 -60.10 11.92
CA VAL A 429 -4.97 -61.30 11.17
C VAL A 429 -5.90 -62.43 11.63
N PRO A 430 -6.78 -62.98 10.77
CA PRO A 430 -7.53 -64.16 11.16
C PRO A 430 -6.55 -65.32 11.28
N ALA A 431 -6.61 -66.04 12.40
CA ALA A 431 -5.76 -67.20 12.64
C ALA A 431 -5.97 -68.26 11.54
N PRO A 432 -4.90 -68.90 11.05
CA PRO A 432 -5.01 -69.90 10.00
C PRO A 432 -5.89 -71.08 10.46
N ALA A 433 -6.86 -71.45 9.64
CA ALA A 433 -7.75 -72.57 9.90
C ALA A 433 -6.94 -73.87 10.07
N ALA A 434 -7.11 -74.52 11.23
CA ALA A 434 -6.48 -75.80 11.52
C ALA A 434 -6.97 -76.88 10.55
N ARG A 435 -6.03 -77.57 9.89
CA ARG A 435 -6.32 -78.74 9.03
C ARG A 435 -6.82 -79.90 9.88
N PRO A 436 -7.82 -80.69 9.43
CA PRO A 436 -8.28 -81.84 10.19
C PRO A 436 -7.41 -83.09 9.96
N ASN A 437 -7.30 -83.87 11.04
CA ASN A 437 -6.95 -85.28 11.17
C ASN A 437 -5.48 -85.73 11.12
N ARG A 438 -5.07 -86.41 12.20
CA ARG A 438 -4.51 -87.78 12.13
C ARG A 438 -4.69 -88.52 13.46
N LYS A 439 -5.42 -89.65 13.42
CA LYS A 439 -5.48 -90.65 14.51
C LYS A 439 -4.16 -91.44 14.51
N GLU A 440 -3.40 -91.34 15.60
CA GLU A 440 -2.38 -92.31 16.03
C GLU A 440 -2.56 -92.39 17.55
N GLY A 441 -2.86 -93.50 18.21
CA GLY A 441 -2.30 -94.84 18.08
C GLY A 441 -1.73 -95.19 19.46
N LYS A 442 -2.52 -95.86 20.31
CA LYS A 442 -2.14 -96.27 21.66
C LYS A 442 -1.12 -97.41 21.62
N PRO A 443 -0.12 -97.45 22.51
CA PRO A 443 0.39 -98.71 23.02
C PRO A 443 0.16 -98.88 24.54
N ALA A 444 0.24 -100.14 24.93
CA ALA A 444 -0.35 -100.78 26.11
C ALA A 444 0.18 -100.33 27.47
#